data_AF-F0YKW0-F1
#
_entry.id   AF-F0YKW0-F1
#
_cell.length_a   1.000
_cell.length_b   1.000
_cell.length_c   1.000
_cell.angle_alpha   90.00
_cell.angle_beta   90.00
_cell.angle_gamma   90.00
#
_symmetry.space_group_name_H-M   'P 1'
#
loop_
_entity.id
_entity.type
_entity.pdbx_description
1 polymer ?
#
loop_
_entity_poly.entity_id
_entity_poly.type
_entity_poly.pdbx_seq_one_letter_code
_entity_poly.pdbx_strand_id
1 'polypeptide(L)'
;FDSKALQVRWYFEYSSDWNLLEGPREGQSQAYAYGREGRLAVLDHPMDLRIHTSSAFRMAQVISTVPKLTVQVYQADDLSRHELTGYGFCHLPMVSGTHDIEIVCWRPFGTWYERLSSKFIGG
;
A
#
# COMPACT_ATOMS: atom_id res chain seq x y z
N PHE A 1 22.52 -16.96 3.50
CA PHE A 1 21.13 -17.09 3.96
C PHE A 1 20.70 -15.69 4.37
N ASP A 2 20.24 -14.90 3.40
CA ASP A 2 19.69 -13.56 3.64
C ASP A 2 18.49 -13.47 2.69
N SER A 3 17.49 -14.31 2.95
CA SER A 3 16.29 -14.41 2.13
C SER A 3 15.27 -13.41 2.67
N LYS A 4 15.40 -12.17 2.23
CA LYS A 4 14.39 -11.15 2.52
C LYS A 4 13.16 -11.43 1.67
N ALA A 5 11.99 -11.48 2.29
CA ALA A 5 10.73 -11.55 1.55
C ALA A 5 10.01 -10.19 1.63
N LEU A 6 9.37 -9.77 0.53
CA LEU A 6 8.61 -8.53 0.46
C LEU A 6 7.12 -8.82 0.41
N GLN A 7 6.34 -8.01 1.10
CA GLN A 7 4.89 -8.10 1.13
C GLN A 7 4.29 -6.71 1.12
N VAL A 8 3.15 -6.54 0.46
CA VAL A 8 2.42 -5.28 0.42
C VAL A 8 1.09 -5.43 1.11
N ARG A 9 0.83 -4.56 2.08
CA ARG A 9 -0.50 -4.30 2.62
C ARG A 9 -1.08 -3.08 1.92
N TRP A 10 -2.37 -3.11 1.67
CA TRP A 10 -3.06 -2.05 0.96
C TRP A 10 -4.42 -1.80 1.60
N TYR A 11 -4.89 -0.56 1.55
CA TYR A 11 -6.22 -0.20 2.03
C TYR A 11 -6.74 1.05 1.31
N PHE A 12 -8.05 1.10 1.12
CA PHE A 12 -8.74 2.21 0.49
C PHE A 12 -9.38 3.13 1.53
N GLU A 13 -9.16 4.42 1.36
CA GLU A 13 -9.74 5.50 2.16
C GLU A 13 -10.65 6.34 1.27
N TYR A 14 -11.87 6.62 1.72
CA TYR A 14 -12.84 7.42 1.00
C TYR A 14 -13.75 8.18 1.98
N SER A 15 -14.36 9.28 1.53
CA SER A 15 -15.30 10.06 2.33
C SER A 15 -16.66 9.37 2.48
N SER A 16 -17.53 9.89 3.35
CA SER A 16 -18.89 9.39 3.55
C SER A 16 -19.77 9.38 2.30
N ASP A 17 -19.40 10.09 1.24
CA ASP A 17 -20.14 10.14 -0.02
C ASP A 17 -19.93 8.90 -0.89
N TRP A 18 -19.01 8.01 -0.49
CA TRP A 18 -18.67 6.78 -1.19
C TRP A 18 -19.14 5.58 -0.39
N ASN A 19 -19.70 4.62 -1.13
CA ASN A 19 -20.22 3.39 -0.59
C ASN A 19 -19.56 2.20 -1.29
N LEU A 20 -19.11 1.25 -0.48
CA LEU A 20 -18.57 -0.02 -0.93
C LEU A 20 -19.72 -0.92 -1.42
N LEU A 21 -19.61 -1.39 -2.66
CA LEU A 21 -20.55 -2.35 -3.25
C LEU A 21 -20.04 -3.78 -3.10
N GLU A 22 -18.79 -4.01 -3.45
CA GLU A 22 -18.17 -5.34 -3.46
C GLU A 22 -16.65 -5.24 -3.27
N GLY A 23 -16.06 -6.31 -2.75
CA GLY A 23 -14.62 -6.47 -2.64
C GLY A 23 -14.07 -6.03 -1.28
N PRO A 24 -12.85 -6.46 -0.95
CA PRO A 24 -12.23 -6.09 0.32
C PRO A 24 -11.70 -4.65 0.27
N ARG A 25 -12.05 -3.85 1.29
CA ARG A 25 -11.54 -2.47 1.45
C ARG A 25 -10.04 -2.42 1.74
N GLU A 26 -9.51 -3.49 2.33
CA GLU A 26 -8.10 -3.65 2.69
C GLU A 26 -7.67 -5.09 2.47
N GLY A 27 -6.37 -5.29 2.25
CA GLY A 27 -5.84 -6.62 1.96
C GLY A 27 -4.32 -6.67 2.08
N GLN A 28 -3.80 -7.87 1.82
CA GLN A 28 -2.39 -8.18 1.93
C GLN A 28 -1.98 -9.14 0.81
N SER A 29 -0.87 -8.83 0.15
CA SER A 29 -0.30 -9.69 -0.89
C SER A 29 0.36 -10.94 -0.33
N GLN A 30 0.69 -11.87 -1.23
CA GLN A 30 1.68 -12.91 -0.98
C GLN A 30 3.05 -12.30 -0.62
N ALA A 31 3.86 -13.10 0.05
CA ALA A 31 5.27 -12.78 0.31
C ALA A 31 6.11 -13.19 -0.91
N TYR A 32 6.77 -12.21 -1.52
CA TYR A 32 7.73 -12.44 -2.59
C TYR A 32 9.11 -12.70 -1.98
N ALA A 33 9.59 -13.93 -2.04
CA ALA A 33 10.93 -14.28 -1.60
C ALA A 33 11.98 -13.85 -2.63
N TYR A 34 12.98 -13.08 -2.19
CA TYR A 34 14.01 -12.58 -3.09
C TYR A 34 14.93 -13.71 -3.60
N GLY A 35 14.75 -14.11 -4.86
CA GLY A 35 15.72 -14.87 -5.65
C GLY A 35 16.81 -13.93 -6.20
N ARG A 36 18.07 -14.34 -6.08
CA ARG A 36 19.31 -13.52 -6.08
C ARG A 36 19.62 -12.60 -7.28
N GLU A 37 18.72 -12.31 -8.22
CA GLU A 37 19.07 -11.64 -9.49
C GLU A 37 18.12 -10.52 -9.95
N GLY A 38 16.97 -10.29 -9.31
CA GLY A 38 15.99 -9.27 -9.74
C GLY A 38 16.10 -7.96 -8.97
N ARG A 39 16.26 -6.80 -9.63
CA ARG A 39 16.17 -5.48 -8.93
C ARG A 39 14.74 -5.09 -8.53
N LEU A 40 13.73 -5.76 -9.07
CA LEU A 40 12.32 -5.42 -8.90
C LEU A 40 11.55 -6.65 -8.40
N ALA A 41 10.69 -6.44 -7.39
CA ALA A 41 9.78 -7.46 -6.88
C ALA A 41 8.42 -7.32 -7.57
N VAL A 42 8.03 -8.34 -8.33
CA VAL A 42 6.71 -8.39 -8.99
C VAL A 42 5.79 -9.23 -8.12
N LEU A 43 4.73 -8.61 -7.61
CA LEU A 43 3.75 -9.31 -6.78
C LEU A 43 2.67 -10.01 -7.59
N ASP A 44 2.15 -9.37 -8.65
CA ASP A 44 1.00 -9.89 -9.41
C ASP A 44 -0.19 -10.26 -8.51
N HIS A 45 -0.46 -9.41 -7.52
CA HIS A 45 -1.54 -9.62 -6.54
C HIS A 45 -2.80 -8.86 -6.99
N PRO A 46 -3.93 -9.54 -7.22
CA PRO A 46 -5.16 -8.88 -7.65
C PRO A 46 -5.77 -8.07 -6.50
N MET A 47 -6.20 -6.85 -6.81
CA MET A 47 -6.99 -5.99 -5.93
C MET A 47 -8.27 -5.61 -6.69
N ASP A 48 -9.40 -6.19 -6.30
CA ASP A 48 -10.71 -5.91 -6.92
C ASP A 48 -11.64 -5.28 -5.89
N LEU A 49 -12.08 -4.05 -6.19
CA LEU A 49 -12.92 -3.24 -5.33
C LEU A 49 -13.93 -2.49 -6.18
N ARG A 50 -15.21 -2.59 -5.81
CA ARG A 50 -16.27 -1.81 -6.45
C ARG A 50 -16.88 -0.82 -5.48
N ILE A 51 -16.74 0.46 -5.80
CA ILE A 51 -17.30 1.57 -5.05
C ILE A 51 -18.21 2.39 -5.93
N HIS A 52 -19.16 3.09 -5.31
CA HIS A 52 -20.00 4.07 -5.98
C HIS A 52 -20.13 5.32 -5.13
N THR A 53 -20.41 6.44 -5.78
CA THR A 53 -20.74 7.69 -5.10
C THR A 53 -22.11 8.18 -5.55
N SER A 54 -22.91 8.67 -4.61
CA SER A 54 -24.23 9.25 -4.84
C SER A 54 -24.18 10.77 -5.04
N SER A 55 -23.03 11.40 -4.81
CA SER A 55 -22.86 12.85 -4.89
C SER A 55 -22.42 13.30 -6.28
N ALA A 56 -23.06 14.33 -6.82
CA ALA A 56 -22.67 14.95 -8.08
C ALA A 56 -21.29 15.61 -7.93
N PHE A 57 -20.30 15.11 -8.68
CA PHE A 57 -18.92 15.56 -8.67
C PHE A 57 -18.80 17.06 -9.01
N ARG A 58 -18.84 17.94 -8.00
CA ARG A 58 -18.49 19.35 -8.16
C ARG A 58 -16.98 19.49 -8.07
N MET A 59 -16.33 19.73 -9.21
CA MET A 59 -14.87 19.79 -9.39
C MET A 59 -14.10 20.65 -8.36
N ALA A 60 -14.74 21.63 -7.73
CA ALA A 60 -14.12 22.50 -6.74
C ALA A 60 -13.90 21.87 -5.34
N GLN A 61 -14.56 20.76 -5.00
CA GLN A 61 -14.49 20.10 -3.68
C GLN A 61 -13.96 18.66 -3.77
N VAL A 62 -13.22 18.36 -4.84
CA VAL A 62 -12.93 16.99 -5.29
C VAL A 62 -11.78 16.34 -4.54
N ILE A 63 -10.71 17.06 -4.20
CA ILE A 63 -9.49 16.40 -3.71
C ILE A 63 -9.71 15.72 -2.34
N SER A 64 -10.54 16.30 -1.46
CA SER A 64 -10.83 15.71 -0.13
C SER A 64 -11.82 14.54 -0.17
N THR A 65 -12.54 14.36 -1.29
CA THR A 65 -13.58 13.33 -1.43
C THR A 65 -13.15 12.20 -2.35
N VAL A 66 -12.06 12.33 -3.10
CA VAL A 66 -11.56 11.29 -4.01
C VAL A 66 -11.01 10.09 -3.22
N PRO A 67 -11.40 8.86 -3.60
CA PRO A 67 -10.85 7.65 -3.03
C PRO A 67 -9.33 7.63 -3.14
N LYS A 68 -8.68 7.24 -2.05
CA LYS A 68 -7.24 7.19 -1.90
C LYS A 68 -6.83 5.74 -1.64
N LEU A 69 -5.86 5.26 -2.41
CA LEU A 69 -5.21 3.98 -2.18
C LEU A 69 -3.94 4.22 -1.38
N THR A 70 -3.84 3.60 -0.21
CA THR A 70 -2.64 3.63 0.62
C THR A 70 -2.00 2.24 0.60
N VAL A 71 -0.68 2.21 0.42
CA VAL A 71 0.13 0.99 0.37
C VAL A 71 1.23 1.04 1.40
N GLN A 72 1.52 -0.11 2.00
CA GLN A 72 2.56 -0.31 2.99
C GLN A 72 3.39 -1.53 2.59
N VAL A 73 4.69 -1.33 2.43
CA VAL A 73 5.65 -2.36 2.04
C VAL A 73 6.33 -2.89 3.30
N TYR A 74 6.16 -4.18 3.54
CA TYR A 74 6.79 -4.91 4.63
C TYR A 74 7.89 -5.80 4.09
N GLN A 75 8.99 -5.88 4.83
CA GLN A 75 10.06 -6.82 4.59
C GLN A 75 10.05 -7.85 5.73
N ALA A 76 10.05 -9.12 5.38
CA ALA A 76 10.23 -10.22 6.32
C ALA A 76 11.72 -10.62 6.37
N ASP A 77 12.26 -10.71 7.59
CA ASP A 77 13.58 -11.29 7.86
C ASP A 77 13.49 -12.82 7.98
N ASP A 78 14.64 -13.51 7.99
CA ASP A 78 14.73 -14.98 8.15
C ASP A 78 14.07 -15.52 9.45
N LEU A 79 13.82 -14.64 10.43
CA LEU A 79 13.08 -14.93 11.67
C LEU A 79 11.56 -14.71 11.53
N SER A 80 11.05 -14.55 10.31
CA SER A 80 9.64 -14.26 10.00
C SER A 80 9.08 -12.99 10.66
N ARG A 81 9.95 -12.05 11.05
CA ARG A 81 9.54 -10.74 11.58
C ARG A 81 9.27 -9.79 10.42
N HIS A 82 8.13 -9.11 10.43
CA HIS A 82 7.73 -8.16 9.40
C HIS A 82 8.06 -6.72 9.82
N GLU A 83 8.98 -6.08 9.12
CA GLU A 83 9.34 -4.67 9.35
C GLU A 83 8.77 -3.78 8.24
N LEU A 84 8.08 -2.70 8.61
CA LEU A 84 7.61 -1.69 7.67
C LEU A 84 8.81 -1.00 7.02
N THR A 85 8.99 -1.21 5.72
CA THR A 85 10.13 -0.70 4.95
C THR A 85 9.79 0.58 4.19
N GLY A 86 8.52 0.79 3.85
CA GLY A 86 8.03 2.01 3.24
C GLY A 86 6.51 2.04 3.20
N TYR A 87 5.96 3.23 3.04
CA TYR A 87 4.54 3.43 2.78
C TYR A 87 4.34 4.61 1.84
N GLY A 88 3.21 4.62 1.16
CA GLY A 88 2.86 5.67 0.22
C GLY A 88 1.37 5.65 -0.05
N PHE A 89 0.87 6.71 -0.69
CA PHE A 89 -0.52 6.78 -1.09
C PHE A 89 -0.68 7.52 -2.41
N CYS A 90 -1.80 7.28 -3.09
CA CYS A 90 -2.21 8.04 -4.25
C CYS A 90 -3.74 8.22 -4.26
N HIS A 91 -4.21 9.29 -4.89
CA HIS A 91 -5.61 9.45 -5.22
C HIS A 91 -5.93 8.66 -6.49
N LEU A 92 -7.10 8.02 -6.53
CA LEU A 92 -7.54 7.31 -7.73
C LEU A 92 -7.97 8.30 -8.82
N PRO A 93 -7.68 7.99 -10.10
CA PRO A 93 -8.14 8.80 -11.21
C PRO A 93 -9.67 8.74 -11.32
N MET A 94 -10.30 9.91 -11.41
CA MET A 94 -11.77 10.05 -11.55
C MET A 94 -12.23 10.05 -13.02
N VAL A 95 -11.35 9.61 -13.93
CA VAL A 95 -11.63 9.50 -15.36
C VAL A 95 -11.90 8.04 -15.68
N SER A 96 -12.83 7.77 -16.59
CA SER A 96 -13.09 6.41 -17.04
C SER A 96 -11.91 5.86 -17.86
N GLY A 97 -11.59 4.58 -17.66
CA GLY A 97 -10.55 3.89 -18.41
C GLY A 97 -9.52 3.20 -17.51
N THR A 98 -8.50 2.63 -18.15
CA THR A 98 -7.38 1.97 -17.48
C THR A 98 -6.27 2.98 -17.23
N HIS A 99 -5.74 2.97 -16.01
CA HIS A 99 -4.73 3.91 -15.58
C HIS A 99 -3.60 3.15 -14.88
N ASP A 100 -2.37 3.47 -15.28
CA ASP A 100 -1.18 3.02 -14.56
C ASP A 100 -0.89 4.03 -13.44
N ILE A 101 -0.74 3.52 -12.22
CA ILE A 101 -0.55 4.34 -11.03
C ILE A 101 0.81 4.01 -10.42
N GLU A 102 1.66 5.01 -10.29
CA GLU A 102 2.93 4.91 -9.58
C GLU A 102 2.78 5.54 -8.18
N ILE A 103 3.08 4.77 -7.13
CA ILE A 103 3.04 5.25 -5.75
C ILE A 103 4.45 5.33 -5.19
N VAL A 104 4.92 6.55 -4.96
CA VAL A 104 6.22 6.78 -4.31
C VAL A 104 6.12 6.38 -2.83
N CYS A 105 6.86 5.35 -2.46
CA CYS A 105 6.93 4.87 -1.09
C CYS A 105 8.12 5.49 -0.36
N TRP A 106 7.89 5.93 0.88
CA TRP A 106 8.90 6.52 1.74
C TRP A 106 8.82 5.93 3.14
N ARG A 107 9.92 6.01 3.88
CA ARG A 107 9.98 5.71 5.31
C ARG A 107 10.83 6.79 5.96
N PRO A 108 10.35 7.43 7.05
CA PRO A 108 11.19 8.38 7.77
C PRO A 108 12.45 7.64 8.25
N PHE A 109 13.61 8.18 7.88
CA PHE A 109 14.90 7.62 8.23
C PHE A 109 15.19 7.97 9.70
N GLY A 110 14.57 7.21 10.62
CA GLY A 110 14.75 7.39 12.06
C GLY A 110 16.22 7.31 12.47
N THR A 111 16.52 7.82 13.66
CA THR A 111 17.86 7.78 14.25
C THR A 111 18.37 6.35 14.41
N TRP A 112 19.69 6.18 14.52
CA TRP A 112 20.30 4.84 14.60
C TRP A 112 19.88 4.07 15.88
N TYR A 113 19.54 4.76 16.97
CA TYR A 113 19.01 4.14 18.18
C TYR A 113 17.57 3.63 18.00
N GLU A 114 16.72 4.35 17.26
CA GLU A 114 15.36 3.91 16.93
C GLU A 114 15.36 2.67 16.02
N ARG A 115 16.43 2.49 15.23
CA ARG A 115 16.65 1.25 14.45
C ARG A 115 17.09 0.09 15.32
N LEU A 116 17.93 0.35 16.32
CA LEU A 116 18.35 -0.69 17.26
C LEU A 116 17.17 -1.10 18.15
N SER A 117 16.38 -0.15 18.65
CA SER A 117 15.22 -0.46 19.47
C SER A 117 14.14 -1.21 18.68
N SER A 118 13.80 -0.79 17.46
CA SER A 118 12.82 -1.51 16.61
C SER A 118 13.29 -2.92 16.24
N LYS A 119 14.59 -3.13 16.00
CA LYS A 119 15.15 -4.47 15.74
C LYS A 119 15.13 -5.42 16.93
N PHE A 120 15.17 -4.90 18.16
CA PHE A 120 15.22 -5.70 19.39
C PHE A 120 13.89 -5.84 20.10
N ILE A 121 13.02 -4.83 20.01
CA ILE A 121 11.76 -4.78 20.77
C ILE A 121 10.55 -5.08 19.86
N GLY A 122 10.74 -5.05 18.54
CA GLY A 122 9.65 -5.16 17.58
C GLY A 122 8.91 -3.83 17.53
N GLY A 123 9.00 -3.16 16.38
CA GLY A 123 8.13 -2.03 16.04
C GLY A 123 6.83 -2.53 15.45
#